data_AF-A0A7C5IP15-F1
#
_entry.id   AF-A0A7C5IP15-F1
#
_cell.length_a   1.000
_cell.length_b   1.000
_cell.length_c   1.000
_cell.angle_alpha   90.00
_cell.angle_beta   90.00
_cell.angle_gamma   90.00
#
_symmetry.space_group_name_H-M   'P 1'
#
loop_
_entity.id
_entity.type
_entity.pdbx_description
1 polymer ?
#
loop_
_entity_poly.entity_id
_entity_poly.type
_entity_poly.pdbx_seq_one_letter_code
_entity_poly.pdbx_strand_id
1 'polypeptide(L)'
;MGWLIWKWNFYGALLPNTFYAKGKAFLLADGLQYLGLFGLSYLLVIPAIAIMVRLRQVLAGMTPWLAFGWALTSSWLLYLFAIGGDFMEFRLLVPILPALYLGIGHFLYVTLSDQWWRHAIWGLLLLANVAHGPTFGNWYSSWPMMPIIATRSTEKAGFMSYAAQGQAIRQRIGQAAHLRMAIGGAGAFPYYARYPFTDLFGLTDPITAQTGIQVDWAPGHIKLATLSHLNAEGVNLIILRCDPISKPYPSTILDGSQIILQAMLDHEPNKWNLAQLRFLQIPLNHQFYLSCIYLQAHPRLDTLIQTGEIQEITQRL
;
A
#
# COMPACT_ATOMS: atom_id res chain seq x y z
N MET A 1 5.90 -10.41 -27.85
CA MET A 1 7.18 -9.65 -27.84
C MET A 1 6.98 -8.13 -27.81
N GLY A 2 6.07 -7.55 -28.62
CA GLY A 2 5.86 -6.08 -28.65
C GLY A 2 5.62 -5.42 -27.29
N TRP A 3 4.84 -6.05 -26.39
CA TRP A 3 4.61 -5.54 -25.04
C TRP A 3 5.89 -5.47 -24.18
N LEU A 4 6.81 -6.43 -24.29
CA LEU A 4 8.07 -6.42 -23.54
C LEU A 4 9.01 -5.33 -24.06
N ILE A 5 9.06 -5.13 -25.39
CA ILE A 5 9.83 -4.06 -26.02
C ILE A 5 9.30 -2.70 -25.60
N TRP A 6 7.98 -2.51 -25.59
CA TRP A 6 7.36 -1.29 -25.10
C TRP A 6 7.73 -1.00 -23.64
N LYS A 7 7.63 -1.99 -22.75
CA LYS A 7 8.05 -1.82 -21.34
C LYS A 7 9.50 -1.43 -21.22
N TRP A 8 10.39 -2.11 -21.94
CA TRP A 8 11.81 -1.79 -21.94
C TRP A 8 12.07 -0.35 -22.38
N ASN A 9 11.44 0.09 -23.48
CA ASN A 9 11.62 1.44 -24.00
C ASN A 9 10.99 2.53 -23.12
N PHE A 10 9.83 2.24 -22.51
CA PHE A 10 9.09 3.22 -21.72
C PHE A 10 9.61 3.32 -20.27
N TYR A 11 9.88 2.18 -19.63
CA TYR A 11 10.31 2.13 -18.22
C TYR A 11 11.82 1.96 -18.04
N GLY A 12 12.58 1.62 -19.08
CA GLY A 12 13.99 1.23 -18.97
C GLY A 12 14.20 -0.15 -18.34
N ALA A 13 13.13 -0.91 -18.09
CA ALA A 13 13.18 -2.21 -17.41
C ALA A 13 12.08 -3.15 -17.90
N LEU A 14 12.36 -4.45 -17.86
CA LEU A 14 11.35 -5.48 -18.16
C LEU A 14 10.38 -5.69 -17.00
N LEU A 15 10.86 -5.55 -15.77
CA LEU A 15 10.06 -5.69 -14.55
C LEU A 15 9.70 -4.31 -14.03
N PRO A 16 8.47 -4.11 -13.51
CA PRO A 16 8.05 -2.84 -12.96
C PRO A 16 8.81 -2.55 -11.65
N ASN A 17 8.92 -1.28 -11.27
CA ASN A 17 9.51 -0.88 -9.99
C ASN A 17 8.86 -1.60 -8.79
N THR A 18 7.56 -1.88 -8.85
CA THR A 18 6.84 -2.62 -7.82
C THR A 18 7.41 -4.01 -7.54
N PHE A 19 8.05 -4.66 -8.53
CA PHE A 19 8.75 -5.91 -8.33
C PHE A 19 9.93 -5.74 -7.35
N TYR A 20 10.71 -4.67 -7.51
CA TYR A 20 11.88 -4.38 -6.67
C TYR A 20 11.49 -3.73 -5.34
N ALA A 21 10.51 -2.82 -5.36
CA ALA A 21 10.02 -2.08 -4.19
C ALA A 21 9.26 -2.97 -3.18
N LYS A 22 8.70 -4.09 -3.64
CA LYS A 22 7.95 -5.05 -2.81
C LYS A 22 8.63 -6.40 -2.64
N GLY A 23 9.64 -6.71 -3.45
CA GLY A 23 10.29 -8.02 -3.48
C GLY A 23 11.29 -8.23 -2.35
N LYS A 24 10.89 -8.96 -1.29
CA LYS A 24 11.83 -9.69 -0.44
C LYS A 24 12.00 -11.09 -1.04
N ALA A 25 13.16 -11.69 -0.84
CA ALA A 25 13.36 -13.10 -1.21
C ALA A 25 12.34 -13.97 -0.44
N PHE A 26 11.43 -14.60 -1.19
CA PHE A 26 10.50 -15.67 -0.78
C PHE A 26 9.93 -15.56 0.64
N LEU A 27 8.95 -14.69 0.83
CA LEU A 27 8.16 -14.60 2.06
C LEU A 27 7.07 -15.69 2.10
N LEU A 28 7.45 -16.96 1.97
CA LEU A 28 6.50 -18.08 1.85
C LEU A 28 5.59 -18.20 3.07
N ALA A 29 6.10 -17.87 4.26
CA ALA A 29 5.32 -17.86 5.49
C ALA A 29 4.22 -16.78 5.46
N ASP A 30 4.56 -15.56 5.05
CA ASP A 30 3.58 -14.47 4.88
C ASP A 30 2.57 -14.79 3.79
N GLY A 31 3.02 -15.39 2.68
CA GLY A 31 2.13 -15.82 1.60
C GLY A 31 1.15 -16.90 2.04
N LEU A 32 1.62 -17.88 2.80
CA LEU A 32 0.76 -18.91 3.40
C LEU A 32 -0.22 -18.30 4.39
N GLN A 33 0.23 -17.37 5.23
CA GLN A 33 -0.62 -16.67 6.18
C GLN A 33 -1.69 -15.84 5.47
N TYR A 34 -1.33 -15.08 4.43
CA TYR A 34 -2.26 -14.29 3.62
C TYR A 34 -3.36 -15.15 3.01
N LEU A 35 -2.97 -16.22 2.31
CA LEU A 35 -3.91 -17.12 1.63
C LEU A 35 -4.72 -17.96 2.63
N GLY A 36 -4.12 -18.37 3.74
CA GLY A 36 -4.78 -19.08 4.82
C GLY A 36 -5.85 -18.21 5.50
N LEU A 37 -5.51 -16.96 5.82
CA LEU A 37 -6.45 -15.99 6.37
C LEU A 37 -7.60 -15.76 5.39
N PHE A 38 -7.33 -15.55 4.09
CA PHE A 38 -8.38 -15.45 3.08
C PHE A 38 -9.30 -16.69 3.07
N GLY A 39 -8.70 -17.88 3.05
CA GLY A 39 -9.44 -19.14 3.04
C GLY A 39 -10.33 -19.33 4.27
N LEU A 40 -9.87 -18.88 5.44
CA LEU A 40 -10.63 -18.93 6.69
C LEU A 40 -11.72 -17.86 6.74
N SER A 41 -11.39 -16.62 6.36
CA SER A 41 -12.32 -15.47 6.38
C SER A 41 -13.57 -15.71 5.53
N TYR A 42 -13.41 -16.38 4.38
CA TYR A 42 -14.50 -16.67 3.46
C TYR A 42 -14.96 -18.15 3.50
N LEU A 43 -14.49 -18.93 4.48
CA LEU A 43 -14.76 -20.38 4.62
C LEU A 43 -14.44 -21.21 3.37
N LEU A 44 -13.54 -20.74 2.51
CA LEU A 44 -13.10 -21.43 1.30
C LEU A 44 -12.28 -22.69 1.60
N VAL A 45 -11.84 -22.88 2.84
CA VAL A 45 -11.22 -24.13 3.29
C VAL A 45 -12.14 -25.34 3.11
N ILE A 46 -13.46 -25.17 3.26
CA ILE A 46 -14.45 -26.25 3.11
C ILE A 46 -14.49 -26.76 1.66
N PRO A 47 -14.76 -25.93 0.64
CA PRO A 47 -14.71 -26.38 -0.74
C PRO A 47 -13.29 -26.79 -1.16
N ALA A 48 -12.22 -26.17 -0.63
CA ALA A 48 -10.85 -26.57 -0.95
C ALA A 48 -10.54 -28.01 -0.52
N ILE A 49 -10.86 -28.39 0.73
CA ILE A 49 -10.69 -29.77 1.22
C ILE A 49 -11.53 -30.75 0.39
N ALA A 50 -12.79 -30.39 0.09
CA ALA A 50 -13.66 -31.23 -0.72
C ALA A 50 -13.10 -31.45 -2.14
N ILE A 51 -12.56 -30.39 -2.78
CA ILE A 51 -11.90 -30.46 -4.08
C ILE A 51 -10.69 -31.39 -4.02
N MET A 52 -9.86 -31.28 -2.98
CA MET A 52 -8.67 -32.14 -2.81
C MET A 52 -9.05 -33.61 -2.68
N VAL A 53 -10.06 -33.93 -1.85
CA VAL A 53 -10.53 -35.32 -1.65
C VAL A 53 -11.11 -35.90 -2.94
N ARG A 54 -11.76 -35.08 -3.76
CA ARG A 54 -12.46 -35.53 -4.99
C ARG A 54 -11.75 -35.12 -6.27
N LEU A 55 -10.45 -34.81 -6.22
CA LEU A 55 -9.70 -34.23 -7.33
C LEU A 55 -9.92 -34.96 -8.66
N ARG A 56 -9.88 -36.30 -8.66
CA ARG A 56 -10.10 -37.11 -9.87
C ARG A 56 -11.45 -36.84 -10.55
N GLN A 57 -12.53 -36.67 -9.77
CA GLN A 57 -13.86 -36.37 -10.30
C GLN A 57 -13.91 -34.96 -10.90
N VAL A 58 -13.23 -34.01 -10.24
CA VAL A 58 -13.10 -32.63 -10.74
C VAL A 58 -12.36 -32.59 -12.06
N LEU A 59 -11.24 -33.32 -12.15
CA LEU A 59 -10.43 -33.39 -13.37
C LEU A 59 -11.19 -34.05 -14.52
N ALA A 60 -11.98 -35.10 -14.24
CA ALA A 60 -12.75 -35.81 -15.25
C ALA A 60 -13.89 -34.99 -15.86
N GLY A 61 -14.47 -34.05 -15.10
CA GLY A 61 -15.55 -33.16 -15.56
C GLY A 61 -15.07 -31.83 -16.15
N MET A 62 -13.75 -31.62 -16.29
CA MET A 62 -13.21 -30.29 -16.58
C MET A 62 -13.32 -29.92 -18.06
N THR A 63 -14.02 -28.83 -18.34
CA THR A 63 -14.02 -28.23 -19.68
C THR A 63 -12.74 -27.40 -19.90
N PRO A 64 -12.33 -27.12 -21.15
CA PRO A 64 -11.16 -26.27 -21.42
C PRO A 64 -11.23 -24.88 -20.76
N TRP A 65 -12.43 -24.29 -20.69
CA TRP A 65 -12.64 -22.98 -20.05
C TRP A 65 -12.44 -23.03 -18.54
N LEU A 66 -12.89 -24.11 -17.90
CA LEU A 66 -12.68 -24.32 -16.46
C LEU A 66 -11.21 -24.62 -16.16
N ALA A 67 -10.55 -25.39 -17.03
CA ALA A 67 -9.11 -25.63 -16.94
C ALA A 67 -8.33 -24.32 -17.04
N PHE A 68 -8.70 -23.45 -17.97
CA PHE A 68 -8.12 -22.12 -18.09
C PHE A 68 -8.36 -21.26 -16.84
N GLY A 69 -9.59 -21.25 -16.32
CA GLY A 69 -9.93 -20.52 -15.09
C GLY A 69 -9.14 -21.00 -13.87
N TRP A 70 -9.01 -22.32 -13.69
CA TRP A 70 -8.17 -22.91 -12.65
C TRP A 70 -6.69 -22.60 -12.85
N ALA A 71 -6.16 -22.72 -14.07
CA ALA A 71 -4.77 -22.37 -14.36
C ALA A 71 -4.47 -20.91 -14.02
N LEU A 72 -5.36 -19.98 -14.38
CA LEU A 72 -5.24 -18.56 -14.02
C LEU A 72 -5.27 -18.35 -12.51
N THR A 73 -6.25 -18.96 -11.83
CA THR A 73 -6.45 -18.87 -10.38
C THR A 73 -5.22 -19.41 -9.64
N SER A 74 -4.75 -20.61 -9.99
CA SER A 74 -3.57 -21.24 -9.40
C SER A 74 -2.30 -20.44 -9.67
N SER A 75 -2.11 -19.91 -10.89
CA SER A 75 -0.94 -19.08 -11.21
C SER A 75 -0.90 -17.82 -10.36
N TRP A 76 -2.06 -17.19 -10.14
CA TRP A 76 -2.16 -16.00 -9.30
C TRP A 76 -1.95 -16.30 -7.82
N LEU A 77 -2.52 -17.40 -7.30
CA LEU A 77 -2.29 -17.84 -5.92
C LEU A 77 -0.82 -18.17 -5.67
N LEU A 78 -0.14 -18.83 -6.60
CA LEU A 78 1.30 -19.09 -6.54
C LEU A 78 2.11 -17.80 -6.55
N TYR A 79 1.72 -16.83 -7.36
CA TYR A 79 2.32 -15.49 -7.35
C TYR A 79 2.17 -14.84 -5.97
N LEU A 80 0.96 -14.79 -5.40
CA LEU A 80 0.71 -14.19 -4.08
C LEU A 80 1.45 -14.92 -2.95
N PHE A 81 1.52 -16.24 -3.03
CA PHE A 81 2.32 -17.07 -2.13
C PHE A 81 3.81 -16.69 -2.19
N ALA A 82 4.35 -16.49 -3.41
CA ALA A 82 5.75 -16.12 -3.59
C ALA A 82 6.07 -14.70 -3.09
N ILE A 83 5.16 -13.73 -3.27
CA ILE A 83 5.40 -12.33 -2.90
C ILE A 83 5.01 -11.98 -1.46
N GLY A 84 4.33 -12.87 -0.73
CA GLY A 84 3.94 -12.65 0.67
C GLY A 84 2.60 -11.92 0.88
N GLY A 85 1.79 -11.74 -0.18
CA GLY A 85 0.49 -11.06 -0.09
C GLY A 85 0.57 -9.53 -0.09
N ASP A 86 -0.32 -8.88 0.68
CA ASP A 86 -0.43 -7.43 0.78
C ASP A 86 -0.91 -6.99 2.16
N PHE A 87 -0.64 -5.75 2.53
CA PHE A 87 -1.11 -5.19 3.80
C PHE A 87 -2.56 -4.72 3.75
N MET A 88 -3.12 -4.42 2.56
CA MET A 88 -4.51 -3.94 2.41
C MET A 88 -5.48 -5.09 2.15
N GLU A 89 -5.77 -5.87 3.20
CA GLU A 89 -6.72 -6.98 3.14
C GLU A 89 -6.46 -7.89 1.91
N PHE A 90 -7.50 -8.54 1.40
CA PHE A 90 -7.50 -9.46 0.28
C PHE A 90 -7.66 -8.78 -1.09
N ARG A 91 -7.34 -7.48 -1.21
CA ARG A 91 -7.58 -6.75 -2.47
C ARG A 91 -6.86 -7.38 -3.67
N LEU A 92 -5.72 -8.02 -3.44
CA LEU A 92 -4.98 -8.69 -4.51
C LEU A 92 -5.68 -9.97 -5.01
N LEU A 93 -6.65 -10.52 -4.27
CA LEU A 93 -7.41 -11.70 -4.67
C LEU A 93 -8.67 -11.36 -5.47
N VAL A 94 -9.11 -10.10 -5.46
CA VAL A 94 -10.30 -9.63 -6.21
C VAL A 94 -10.30 -10.05 -7.69
N PRO A 95 -9.18 -9.94 -8.46
CA PRO A 95 -9.17 -10.30 -9.87
C PRO A 95 -9.48 -11.78 -10.16
N ILE A 96 -9.24 -12.68 -9.21
CA ILE A 96 -9.46 -14.12 -9.39
C ILE A 96 -10.78 -14.63 -8.81
N LEU A 97 -11.51 -13.80 -8.04
CA LEU A 97 -12.77 -14.23 -7.42
C LEU A 97 -13.79 -14.79 -8.41
N PRO A 98 -14.02 -14.21 -9.61
CA PRO A 98 -14.98 -14.77 -10.55
C PRO A 98 -14.61 -16.19 -10.98
N ALA A 99 -13.35 -16.42 -11.37
CA ALA A 99 -12.87 -17.74 -11.78
C ALA A 99 -12.89 -18.74 -10.62
N LEU A 100 -12.50 -18.31 -9.42
CA LEU A 100 -12.51 -19.11 -8.21
C LEU A 100 -13.93 -19.57 -7.85
N TYR A 101 -14.91 -18.66 -7.80
CA TYR A 101 -16.29 -19.00 -7.44
C TYR A 101 -16.99 -19.82 -8.52
N LEU A 102 -16.71 -19.59 -9.81
CA LEU A 102 -17.18 -20.46 -10.89
C LEU A 102 -16.59 -21.86 -10.78
N GLY A 103 -15.30 -21.98 -10.46
CA GLY A 103 -14.63 -23.25 -10.21
C GLY A 103 -15.24 -24.01 -9.03
N ILE A 104 -15.47 -23.32 -7.91
CA ILE A 104 -16.15 -23.89 -6.73
C ILE A 104 -17.58 -24.31 -7.08
N GLY A 105 -18.33 -23.48 -7.80
CA GLY A 105 -19.71 -23.79 -8.18
C GLY A 105 -19.82 -25.01 -9.08
N HIS A 106 -18.95 -25.10 -10.09
CA HIS A 106 -18.87 -26.29 -10.93
C HIS A 106 -18.50 -27.53 -10.13
N PHE A 107 -17.51 -27.42 -9.23
CA PHE A 107 -17.12 -28.51 -8.33
C PHE A 107 -18.31 -29.03 -7.51
N LEU A 108 -19.03 -28.13 -6.84
CA LEU A 108 -20.20 -28.50 -6.04
C LEU A 108 -21.28 -29.14 -6.89
N TYR A 109 -21.49 -28.68 -8.12
CA TYR A 109 -22.47 -29.24 -9.05
C TYR A 109 -22.14 -30.68 -9.46
N VAL A 110 -20.88 -30.97 -9.80
CA VAL A 110 -20.46 -32.32 -10.25
C VAL A 110 -20.32 -33.31 -9.09
N THR A 111 -19.93 -32.85 -7.90
CA THR A 111 -19.63 -33.76 -6.78
C THR A 111 -20.79 -33.98 -5.82
N LEU A 112 -21.68 -33.00 -5.66
CA LEU A 112 -22.83 -33.11 -4.79
C LEU A 112 -24.09 -33.27 -5.64
N SER A 113 -24.63 -34.49 -5.64
CA SER A 113 -25.90 -34.80 -6.30
C SER A 113 -27.09 -34.14 -5.59
N ASP A 114 -27.04 -34.07 -4.26
CA ASP A 114 -28.09 -33.50 -3.43
C ASP A 114 -28.09 -31.96 -3.48
N GLN A 115 -29.21 -31.40 -3.92
CA GLN A 115 -29.43 -29.96 -4.00
C GLN A 115 -29.39 -29.28 -2.63
N TRP A 116 -29.85 -29.95 -1.57
CA TRP A 116 -29.87 -29.38 -0.22
C TRP A 116 -28.46 -29.01 0.23
N TRP A 117 -27.50 -29.92 0.09
CA TRP A 117 -26.11 -29.68 0.46
C TRP A 117 -25.44 -28.62 -0.39
N ARG A 118 -25.76 -28.54 -1.69
CA ARG A 118 -25.28 -27.45 -2.56
C ARG A 118 -25.76 -26.10 -2.05
N HIS A 119 -27.06 -25.97 -1.74
CA HIS A 119 -27.63 -24.73 -1.22
C HIS A 119 -27.11 -24.39 0.18
N ALA A 120 -26.93 -25.37 1.05
CA ALA A 120 -26.38 -25.16 2.39
C ALA A 120 -24.95 -24.61 2.35
N ILE A 121 -24.09 -25.19 1.49
CA ILE A 121 -22.71 -24.70 1.31
C ILE A 121 -22.72 -23.29 0.71
N TRP A 122 -23.53 -23.02 -0.31
CA TRP A 122 -23.66 -21.67 -0.87
C TRP A 122 -24.17 -20.66 0.16
N GLY A 123 -25.17 -21.03 0.95
CA GLY A 123 -25.68 -20.20 2.04
C GLY A 123 -24.61 -19.90 3.08
N LEU A 124 -23.79 -20.89 3.43
CA LEU A 124 -22.67 -20.72 4.36
C LEU A 124 -21.58 -19.80 3.79
N LEU A 125 -21.18 -19.98 2.53
CA LEU A 125 -20.19 -19.12 1.85
C LEU A 125 -20.70 -17.68 1.72
N LEU A 126 -21.99 -17.49 1.44
CA LEU A 126 -22.62 -16.18 1.39
C LEU A 126 -22.65 -15.52 2.77
N LEU A 127 -23.05 -16.27 3.81
CA LEU A 127 -23.02 -15.82 5.20
C LEU A 127 -21.61 -15.41 5.63
N ALA A 128 -20.58 -16.19 5.27
CA ALA A 128 -19.19 -15.83 5.54
C ALA A 128 -18.78 -14.53 4.83
N ASN A 129 -19.14 -14.35 3.56
CA ASN A 129 -18.87 -13.10 2.83
C ASN A 129 -19.54 -11.88 3.48
N VAL A 130 -20.79 -12.01 3.92
CA VAL A 130 -21.52 -10.92 4.59
C VAL A 130 -20.94 -10.65 5.98
N ALA A 131 -20.61 -11.70 6.74
CA ALA A 131 -20.04 -11.61 8.08
C ALA A 131 -18.60 -11.09 8.07
N HIS A 132 -17.86 -11.29 6.98
CA HIS A 132 -16.46 -10.87 6.84
C HIS A 132 -16.27 -9.38 7.10
N GLY A 133 -17.00 -8.51 6.40
CA GLY A 133 -16.88 -7.05 6.55
C GLY A 133 -16.88 -6.53 8.00
N PRO A 134 -17.90 -6.85 8.83
CA PRO A 134 -17.96 -6.40 10.22
C PRO A 134 -17.04 -7.15 11.19
N THR A 135 -16.59 -8.36 10.85
CA THR A 135 -15.79 -9.20 11.76
C THR A 135 -14.30 -9.15 11.48
N PHE A 136 -13.89 -8.78 10.27
CA PHE A 136 -12.50 -8.76 9.85
C PHE A 136 -11.67 -7.75 10.65
N GLY A 137 -10.55 -8.22 11.20
CA GLY A 137 -9.66 -7.45 12.08
C GLY A 137 -9.92 -7.65 13.58
N ASN A 138 -11.04 -8.26 13.97
CA ASN A 138 -11.36 -8.48 15.39
C ASN A 138 -10.74 -9.77 15.96
N TRP A 139 -10.41 -10.74 15.11
CA TRP A 139 -10.03 -12.10 15.51
C TRP A 139 -8.61 -12.51 15.10
N TYR A 140 -7.86 -11.63 14.43
CA TYR A 140 -6.43 -11.82 14.16
C TYR A 140 -5.68 -10.53 14.54
N SER A 141 -4.69 -10.65 15.43
CA SER A 141 -3.93 -9.50 15.96
C SER A 141 -2.44 -9.55 15.62
N SER A 142 -1.96 -10.65 15.06
CA SER A 142 -0.53 -10.97 14.94
C SER A 142 0.12 -10.59 13.60
N TRP A 143 -0.63 -10.04 12.65
CA TRP A 143 -0.10 -9.68 11.32
C TRP A 143 -0.58 -8.28 10.92
N PRO A 144 0.29 -7.41 10.35
CA PRO A 144 0.00 -5.99 10.09
C PRO A 144 -0.90 -5.80 8.85
N MET A 145 -1.92 -6.63 8.69
CA MET A 145 -2.92 -6.51 7.65
C MET A 145 -4.05 -5.58 8.11
N MET A 146 -4.24 -4.51 7.35
CA MET A 146 -5.27 -3.51 7.58
C MET A 146 -6.56 -3.88 6.84
N PRO A 147 -7.73 -3.93 7.52
CA PRO A 147 -9.02 -3.94 6.85
C PRO A 147 -9.16 -2.74 5.89
N ILE A 148 -9.87 -2.90 4.77
CA ILE A 148 -10.13 -1.81 3.83
C ILE A 148 -10.97 -0.69 4.48
N ILE A 149 -11.80 -1.04 5.45
CA ILE A 149 -12.56 -0.08 6.27
C ILE A 149 -11.63 0.62 7.30
N ALA A 150 -10.52 -0.02 7.67
CA ALA A 150 -9.51 0.54 8.57
C ALA A 150 -8.58 1.51 7.85
N THR A 151 -8.25 1.28 6.57
CA THR A 151 -7.53 2.28 5.75
C THR A 151 -8.25 3.61 5.84
N ARG A 152 -7.50 4.69 6.14
CA ARG A 152 -8.05 6.03 6.33
C ARG A 152 -8.73 6.47 5.02
N SER A 153 -10.02 6.21 4.92
CA SER A 153 -10.87 6.70 3.82
C SER A 153 -11.19 8.15 4.08
N THR A 154 -11.60 8.85 3.03
CA THR A 154 -12.08 10.24 3.03
C THR A 154 -13.24 10.51 3.99
N GLU A 155 -13.79 9.48 4.62
CA GLU A 155 -15.01 9.51 5.42
C GLU A 155 -14.76 9.46 6.94
N LYS A 156 -13.53 9.21 7.39
CA LYS A 156 -13.21 9.24 8.84
C LYS A 156 -13.04 10.67 9.33
N ALA A 157 -13.76 11.04 10.39
CA ALA A 157 -13.58 12.32 11.08
C ALA A 157 -12.11 12.52 11.48
N GLY A 158 -11.52 13.64 11.08
CA GLY A 158 -10.10 13.93 11.32
C GLY A 158 -9.13 13.41 10.25
N PHE A 159 -9.62 13.04 9.06
CA PHE A 159 -8.79 12.76 7.89
C PHE A 159 -9.13 13.71 6.73
N MET A 160 -8.11 14.33 6.15
CA MET A 160 -8.22 15.08 4.90
C MET A 160 -7.81 14.17 3.75
N SER A 161 -8.63 14.05 2.69
CA SER A 161 -8.29 13.21 1.54
C SER A 161 -6.96 13.63 0.89
N TYR A 162 -6.20 12.68 0.33
CA TYR A 162 -4.96 13.00 -0.39
C TYR A 162 -5.19 13.99 -1.53
N ALA A 163 -6.34 13.91 -2.20
CA ALA A 163 -6.73 14.87 -3.23
C ALA A 163 -6.91 16.28 -2.65
N ALA A 164 -7.65 16.42 -1.56
CA ALA A 164 -7.86 17.70 -0.89
C ALA A 164 -6.54 18.27 -0.33
N GLN A 165 -5.68 17.41 0.24
CA GLN A 165 -4.35 17.81 0.69
C GLN A 165 -3.51 18.37 -0.49
N GLY A 166 -3.50 17.68 -1.63
CA GLY A 166 -2.82 18.13 -2.84
C GLY A 166 -3.36 19.47 -3.37
N GLN A 167 -4.68 19.66 -3.39
CA GLN A 167 -5.30 20.93 -3.80
C GLN A 167 -4.93 22.06 -2.83
N ALA A 168 -5.02 21.80 -1.52
CA ALA A 168 -4.73 22.78 -0.48
C ALA A 168 -3.25 23.21 -0.50
N ILE A 169 -2.31 22.27 -0.67
CA ILE A 169 -0.89 22.63 -0.76
C ILE A 169 -0.59 23.46 -2.01
N ARG A 170 -1.25 23.17 -3.13
CA ARG A 170 -1.15 23.97 -4.36
C ARG A 170 -1.71 25.38 -4.16
N GLN A 171 -2.87 25.50 -3.51
CA GLN A 171 -3.47 26.80 -3.20
C GLN A 171 -2.60 27.63 -2.25
N ARG A 172 -2.03 26.99 -1.22
CA ARG A 172 -1.18 27.65 -0.22
C ARG A 172 0.14 28.15 -0.82
N ILE A 173 0.86 27.28 -1.52
CA ILE A 173 2.19 27.63 -2.04
C ILE A 173 2.08 28.46 -3.33
N GLY A 174 1.05 28.22 -4.15
CA GLY A 174 0.83 28.90 -5.42
C GLY A 174 1.64 28.28 -6.58
N GLN A 175 2.11 29.10 -7.50
CA GLN A 175 3.08 28.64 -8.51
C GLN A 175 4.48 28.78 -7.94
N ALA A 176 5.25 27.69 -7.93
CA ALA A 176 6.63 27.67 -7.46
C ALA A 176 7.47 26.89 -8.47
N ALA A 177 8.18 27.61 -9.34
CA ALA A 177 9.05 27.00 -10.33
C ALA A 177 10.15 26.19 -9.64
N HIS A 178 10.43 24.99 -10.15
CA HIS A 178 11.45 24.07 -9.63
C HIS A 178 11.20 23.51 -8.22
N LEU A 179 10.10 23.85 -7.55
CA LEU A 179 9.74 23.23 -6.28
C LEU A 179 9.51 21.73 -6.47
N ARG A 180 10.27 20.90 -5.76
CA ARG A 180 10.11 19.44 -5.75
C ARG A 180 9.82 18.92 -4.36
N MET A 181 8.92 17.95 -4.29
CA MET A 181 8.50 17.34 -3.03
C MET A 181 8.78 15.83 -3.04
N ALA A 182 8.80 15.21 -1.86
CA ALA A 182 8.82 13.76 -1.70
C ALA A 182 7.67 13.30 -0.81
N ILE A 183 7.02 12.19 -1.15
CA ILE A 183 5.88 11.65 -0.39
C ILE A 183 5.79 10.13 -0.56
N GLY A 184 5.33 9.42 0.46
CA GLY A 184 5.10 7.96 0.36
C GLY A 184 3.80 7.57 -0.35
N GLY A 185 2.80 8.46 -0.36
CA GLY A 185 1.53 8.26 -1.05
C GLY A 185 1.56 8.74 -2.49
N ALA A 186 1.89 7.85 -3.43
CA ALA A 186 1.78 8.15 -4.87
C ALA A 186 0.31 8.29 -5.31
N GLY A 187 0.07 9.08 -6.37
CA GLY A 187 -1.26 9.23 -6.98
C GLY A 187 -1.92 10.57 -6.69
N ALA A 188 -2.99 10.58 -5.88
CA ALA A 188 -3.90 11.73 -5.75
C ALA A 188 -3.20 13.00 -5.25
N PHE A 189 -2.39 12.92 -4.19
CA PHE A 189 -1.70 14.10 -3.66
C PHE A 189 -0.77 14.72 -4.72
N PRO A 190 0.18 13.97 -5.33
CA PRO A 190 0.98 14.50 -6.43
C PRO A 190 0.18 15.08 -7.59
N TYR A 191 -0.87 14.36 -8.02
CA TYR A 191 -1.71 14.76 -9.14
C TYR A 191 -2.37 16.12 -8.94
N TYR A 192 -2.92 16.37 -7.75
CA TYR A 192 -3.61 17.62 -7.44
C TYR A 192 -2.66 18.75 -7.00
N ALA A 193 -1.51 18.41 -6.40
CA ALA A 193 -0.50 19.39 -5.99
C ALA A 193 0.22 20.04 -7.19
N ARG A 194 0.33 19.33 -8.33
CA ARG A 194 0.93 19.85 -9.58
C ARG A 194 2.39 20.32 -9.42
N TYR A 195 3.15 19.64 -8.57
CA TYR A 195 4.61 19.77 -8.46
C TYR A 195 5.28 18.47 -8.93
N PRO A 196 6.57 18.50 -9.28
CA PRO A 196 7.40 17.29 -9.35
C PRO A 196 7.46 16.57 -8.00
N PHE A 197 7.33 15.24 -8.01
CA PHE A 197 7.40 14.40 -6.81
C PHE A 197 8.41 13.26 -6.95
N THR A 198 9.11 12.98 -5.85
CA THR A 198 9.88 11.75 -5.65
C THR A 198 9.12 10.83 -4.70
N ASP A 199 9.01 9.55 -5.04
CA ASP A 199 8.28 8.58 -4.23
C ASP A 199 9.20 7.94 -3.19
N LEU A 200 8.81 8.05 -1.92
CA LEU A 200 9.61 7.54 -0.81
C LEU A 200 9.71 6.01 -0.78
N PHE A 201 8.77 5.28 -1.41
CA PHE A 201 8.74 3.81 -1.36
C PHE A 201 9.14 3.13 -2.66
N GLY A 202 9.54 3.90 -3.68
CA GLY A 202 10.06 3.35 -4.94
C GLY A 202 9.02 2.66 -5.82
N LEU A 203 7.72 2.91 -5.64
CA LEU A 203 6.69 2.48 -6.60
C LEU A 203 6.83 3.21 -7.93
N THR A 204 7.17 4.52 -7.90
CA THR A 204 7.40 5.32 -9.10
C THR A 204 8.83 5.84 -9.24
N ASP A 205 9.67 5.69 -8.22
CA ASP A 205 11.07 6.08 -8.27
C ASP A 205 12.00 4.85 -8.42
N PRO A 206 12.71 4.69 -9.57
CA PRO A 206 13.50 3.50 -9.84
C PRO A 206 14.75 3.40 -8.95
N ILE A 207 15.33 4.53 -8.53
CA ILE A 207 16.52 4.53 -7.67
C ILE A 207 16.14 3.97 -6.30
N THR A 208 15.08 4.48 -5.68
CA THR A 208 14.55 3.95 -4.42
C THR A 208 14.10 2.49 -4.55
N ALA A 209 13.47 2.10 -5.66
CA ALA A 209 13.05 0.73 -5.89
C ALA A 209 14.22 -0.27 -5.85
N GLN A 210 15.36 0.11 -6.46
CA GLN A 210 16.50 -0.77 -6.65
C GLN A 210 17.51 -0.68 -5.49
N THR A 211 17.84 0.54 -5.06
CA THR A 211 18.93 0.82 -4.11
C THR A 211 18.45 1.49 -2.82
N GLY A 212 17.14 1.63 -2.61
CA GLY A 212 16.59 2.16 -1.37
C GLY A 212 16.91 1.30 -0.15
N ILE A 213 16.82 1.92 1.02
CA ILE A 213 16.97 1.31 2.34
C ILE A 213 15.99 0.16 2.46
N GLN A 214 16.45 -1.00 2.93
CA GLN A 214 15.58 -2.12 3.20
C GLN A 214 14.93 -1.97 4.57
N VAL A 215 13.60 -1.94 4.61
CA VAL A 215 12.80 -1.76 5.84
C VAL A 215 11.76 -2.86 5.98
N ASP A 216 11.39 -3.19 7.22
CA ASP A 216 10.57 -4.37 7.55
C ASP A 216 9.27 -4.00 8.27
N TRP A 217 8.68 -2.85 7.93
CA TRP A 217 7.56 -2.29 8.69
C TRP A 217 6.19 -2.81 8.27
N ALA A 218 6.00 -3.05 6.97
CA ALA A 218 4.74 -3.53 6.44
C ALA A 218 4.96 -4.37 5.16
N PRO A 219 4.18 -5.46 4.98
CA PRO A 219 4.15 -6.20 3.72
C PRO A 219 3.92 -5.27 2.53
N GLY A 220 4.81 -5.32 1.54
CA GLY A 220 4.72 -4.49 0.34
C GLY A 220 5.27 -3.06 0.45
N HIS A 221 5.92 -2.70 1.56
CA HIS A 221 6.69 -1.46 1.71
C HIS A 221 8.07 -1.77 2.30
N ILE A 222 8.90 -2.48 1.53
CA ILE A 222 10.21 -2.96 2.00
C ILE A 222 11.38 -2.07 1.60
N LYS A 223 11.11 -1.01 0.82
CA LYS A 223 12.09 -0.05 0.34
C LYS A 223 11.73 1.35 0.82
N LEU A 224 12.75 2.12 1.15
CA LEU A 224 12.64 3.52 1.52
C LEU A 224 13.75 4.35 0.89
N ALA A 225 13.42 5.56 0.42
CA ALA A 225 14.40 6.50 -0.10
C ALA A 225 15.40 6.94 0.98
N THR A 226 16.67 7.12 0.60
CA THR A 226 17.70 7.74 1.47
C THR A 226 17.62 9.27 1.44
N LEU A 227 18.05 9.95 2.51
CA LEU A 227 18.14 11.42 2.52
C LEU A 227 19.11 11.93 1.46
N SER A 228 20.25 11.26 1.24
CA SER A 228 21.19 11.63 0.18
C SER A 228 20.58 11.58 -1.21
N HIS A 229 19.79 10.55 -1.53
CA HIS A 229 19.09 10.46 -2.81
C HIS A 229 18.07 11.60 -2.98
N LEU A 230 17.24 11.85 -1.97
CA LEU A 230 16.27 12.95 -2.00
C LEU A 230 16.95 14.32 -2.17
N ASN A 231 18.09 14.50 -1.50
CA ASN A 231 18.90 15.71 -1.63
C ASN A 231 19.49 15.85 -3.04
N ALA A 232 20.04 14.77 -3.60
CA ALA A 232 20.59 14.77 -4.97
C ALA A 232 19.52 15.06 -6.03
N GLU A 233 18.27 14.61 -5.82
CA GLU A 233 17.14 14.88 -6.71
C GLU A 233 16.58 16.31 -6.59
N GLY A 234 17.14 17.16 -5.72
CA GLY A 234 16.66 18.53 -5.54
C GLY A 234 15.36 18.63 -4.75
N VAL A 235 15.02 17.64 -3.91
CA VAL A 235 13.81 17.69 -3.08
C VAL A 235 13.92 18.82 -2.06
N ASN A 236 12.93 19.71 -2.06
CA ASN A 236 12.82 20.79 -1.08
C ASN A 236 12.02 20.35 0.16
N LEU A 237 10.91 19.64 -0.04
CA LEU A 237 10.01 19.22 1.04
C LEU A 237 9.79 17.71 1.04
N ILE A 238 10.04 17.07 2.18
CA ILE A 238 9.62 15.68 2.42
C ILE A 238 8.32 15.73 3.23
N ILE A 239 7.24 15.24 2.65
CA ILE A 239 5.92 15.20 3.28
C ILE A 239 5.86 13.99 4.21
N LEU A 240 5.63 14.26 5.49
CA LEU A 240 5.56 13.22 6.53
C LEU A 240 4.11 12.78 6.76
N ARG A 241 3.26 13.71 7.18
CA ARG A 241 1.87 13.44 7.56
C ARG A 241 1.00 14.69 7.53
N CYS A 242 -0.31 14.48 7.44
CA CYS A 242 -1.35 15.51 7.56
C CYS A 242 -2.18 15.25 8.82
N ASP A 243 -2.36 16.28 9.64
CA ASP A 243 -2.97 16.18 10.97
C ASP A 243 -4.02 17.23 11.24
N PRO A 244 -5.05 16.91 12.05
CA PRO A 244 -5.99 17.90 12.53
C PRO A 244 -5.34 18.83 13.56
N ILE A 245 -5.58 20.13 13.44
CA ILE A 245 -5.11 21.18 14.36
C ILE A 245 -5.68 20.96 15.77
N SER A 246 -6.92 20.48 15.89
CA SER A 246 -7.63 20.32 17.17
C SER A 246 -7.17 19.13 18.02
N LYS A 247 -6.38 18.22 17.45
CA LYS A 247 -5.83 17.05 18.17
C LYS A 247 -4.36 16.86 17.78
N PRO A 248 -3.43 17.68 18.30
CA PRO A 248 -2.02 17.33 18.19
C PRO A 248 -1.82 15.97 18.86
N TYR A 249 -1.36 14.98 18.10
CA TYR A 249 -1.19 13.61 18.58
C TYR A 249 -0.23 13.59 19.78
N PRO A 250 -0.51 12.77 20.83
CA PRO A 250 0.43 12.58 21.93
C PRO A 250 1.74 11.97 21.42
N SER A 251 2.85 12.49 21.91
CA SER A 251 4.25 12.22 21.52
C SER A 251 4.78 10.82 21.88
N THR A 252 3.92 9.82 22.11
CA THR A 252 4.31 8.58 22.79
C THR A 252 3.98 7.27 22.06
N ILE A 253 3.41 7.35 20.85
CA ILE A 253 3.37 6.22 19.93
C ILE A 253 4.34 6.59 18.81
N LEU A 254 5.40 5.81 18.62
CA LEU A 254 6.34 5.95 17.51
C LEU A 254 5.55 6.16 16.22
N ASP A 255 5.50 7.41 15.78
CA ASP A 255 4.71 7.82 14.63
C ASP A 255 5.31 7.14 13.40
N GLY A 256 4.49 6.67 12.46
CA GLY A 256 4.98 6.13 11.18
C GLY A 256 5.95 7.09 10.49
N SER A 257 5.75 8.40 10.66
CA SER A 257 6.67 9.43 10.18
C SER A 257 8.01 9.47 10.93
N GLN A 258 8.01 9.26 12.26
CA GLN A 258 9.22 9.17 13.06
C GLN A 258 10.00 7.90 12.71
N ILE A 259 9.32 6.78 12.49
CA ILE A 259 9.94 5.52 12.06
C ILE A 259 10.62 5.70 10.69
N ILE A 260 9.92 6.35 9.74
CA ILE A 260 10.48 6.69 8.43
C ILE A 260 11.75 7.52 8.56
N LEU A 261 11.68 8.61 9.33
CA LEU A 261 12.80 9.50 9.53
C LEU A 261 13.98 8.81 10.25
N GLN A 262 13.69 8.03 11.29
CA GLN A 262 14.71 7.34 12.05
C GLN A 262 15.49 6.35 11.17
N ALA A 263 14.82 5.55 10.34
CA ALA A 263 15.54 4.66 9.43
C ALA A 263 16.34 5.40 8.36
N MET A 264 15.88 6.56 7.89
CA MET A 264 16.68 7.39 6.99
C MET A 264 17.96 7.89 7.67
N LEU A 265 17.87 8.33 8.93
CA LEU A 265 19.01 8.80 9.72
C LEU A 265 19.96 7.66 10.09
N ASP A 266 19.44 6.52 10.53
CA ASP A 266 20.22 5.33 10.91
C ASP A 266 20.99 4.74 9.72
N HIS A 267 20.47 4.91 8.50
CA HIS A 267 21.16 4.47 7.28
C HIS A 267 22.34 5.38 6.93
N GLU A 268 22.29 6.66 7.27
CA GLU A 268 23.31 7.65 6.93
C GLU A 268 23.78 8.51 8.13
N PRO A 269 24.18 7.88 9.27
CA PRO A 269 24.34 8.57 10.56
C PRO A 269 25.50 9.57 10.58
N ASN A 270 26.48 9.39 9.67
CA ASN A 270 27.63 10.28 9.54
C ASN A 270 27.39 11.47 8.60
N LYS A 271 26.28 11.47 7.84
CA LYS A 271 25.96 12.53 6.88
C LYS A 271 24.84 13.43 7.35
N TRP A 272 23.84 12.83 8.00
CA TRP A 272 22.63 13.52 8.43
C TRP A 272 22.43 13.30 9.91
N ASN A 273 22.09 14.37 10.62
CA ASN A 273 21.60 14.29 11.99
C ASN A 273 20.32 15.10 12.16
N LEU A 274 19.57 14.77 13.21
CA LEU A 274 18.29 15.41 13.48
C LEU A 274 18.39 16.93 13.66
N ALA A 275 19.47 17.41 14.28
CA ALA A 275 19.69 18.82 14.57
C ALA A 275 19.93 19.67 13.30
N GLN A 276 20.29 19.04 12.18
CA GLN A 276 20.45 19.70 10.88
C GLN A 276 19.12 19.81 10.11
N LEU A 277 18.10 19.04 10.49
CA LEU A 277 16.84 19.00 9.77
C LEU A 277 15.90 20.09 10.28
N ARG A 278 15.33 20.84 9.34
CA ARG A 278 14.31 21.85 9.60
C ARG A 278 12.93 21.23 9.42
N PHE A 279 12.03 21.45 10.37
CA PHE A 279 10.68 20.91 10.33
C PHE A 279 9.68 22.03 10.12
N LEU A 280 8.77 21.84 9.17
CA LEU A 280 7.74 22.82 8.84
C LEU A 280 6.35 22.26 9.10
N GLN A 281 5.47 23.11 9.60
CA GLN A 281 4.03 22.91 9.59
C GLN A 281 3.39 23.87 8.58
N ILE A 282 2.78 23.29 7.55
CA ILE A 282 2.10 24.03 6.50
C ILE A 282 0.58 23.93 6.73
N PRO A 283 -0.10 25.01 7.15
CA PRO A 283 -1.55 24.97 7.34
C PRO A 283 -2.26 24.78 6.01
N LEU A 284 -3.01 23.68 5.87
CA LEU A 284 -3.78 23.37 4.67
C LEU A 284 -5.13 24.08 4.69
N ASN A 285 -5.77 24.17 5.85
CA ASN A 285 -6.99 24.94 6.11
C ASN A 285 -7.13 25.20 7.63
N HIS A 286 -8.31 25.66 8.08
CA HIS A 286 -8.58 25.93 9.51
C HIS A 286 -8.61 24.69 10.40
N GLN A 287 -8.61 23.49 9.82
CA GLN A 287 -8.72 22.23 10.55
C GLN A 287 -7.46 21.36 10.44
N PHE A 288 -6.60 21.55 9.43
CA PHE A 288 -5.50 20.64 9.12
C PHE A 288 -4.20 21.36 8.80
N TYR A 289 -3.08 20.72 9.16
CA TYR A 289 -1.73 21.09 8.74
C TYR A 289 -0.95 19.89 8.20
N LEU A 290 0.07 20.18 7.40
CA LEU A 290 1.01 19.21 6.85
C LEU A 290 2.36 19.34 7.55
N SER A 291 2.83 18.26 8.16
CA SER A 291 4.17 18.16 8.73
C SER A 291 5.17 17.76 7.66
N CYS A 292 6.23 18.53 7.51
CA CYS A 292 7.24 18.34 6.47
C CYS A 292 8.65 18.48 7.02
N ILE A 293 9.61 17.83 6.36
CA ILE A 293 11.04 18.16 6.49
C ILE A 293 11.39 19.12 5.36
N TYR A 294 12.01 20.25 5.69
CA TYR A 294 12.55 21.19 4.75
C TYR A 294 14.01 20.86 4.47
N LEU A 295 14.22 20.10 3.39
CA LEU A 295 15.50 19.50 3.05
C LEU A 295 16.42 20.47 2.31
N GLN A 296 15.86 21.24 1.36
CA GLN A 296 16.62 22.19 0.55
C GLN A 296 15.87 23.51 0.39
N ALA A 297 16.62 24.61 0.50
CA ALA A 297 16.09 25.96 0.39
C ALA A 297 15.34 26.20 -0.93
N HIS A 298 14.27 26.99 -0.87
CA HIS A 298 13.47 27.37 -2.02
C HIS A 298 12.88 28.77 -1.78
N PRO A 299 13.12 29.77 -2.67
CA PRO A 299 12.75 31.16 -2.43
C PRO A 299 11.29 31.38 -2.02
N ARG A 300 10.37 30.66 -2.68
CA ARG A 300 8.93 30.72 -2.34
C ARG A 300 8.63 30.20 -0.93
N LEU A 301 9.27 29.11 -0.51
CA LEU A 301 9.07 28.56 0.82
C LEU A 301 9.70 29.46 1.88
N ASP A 302 10.90 29.97 1.62
CA ASP A 302 11.58 30.91 2.52
C ASP A 302 10.75 32.18 2.73
N THR A 303 10.12 32.71 1.68
CA THR A 303 9.19 33.85 1.80
C THR A 303 8.00 33.50 2.71
N LEU A 304 7.37 32.34 2.49
CA LEU A 304 6.22 31.91 3.30
C LEU A 304 6.58 31.63 4.76
N ILE A 305 7.81 31.19 5.03
CA ILE A 305 8.36 31.03 6.38
C ILE A 305 8.56 32.41 7.02
N GLN A 306 9.18 33.35 6.28
CA GLN A 306 9.45 34.71 6.77
C GLN A 306 8.17 35.52 7.03
N THR A 307 7.12 35.33 6.22
CA THR A 307 5.82 35.99 6.42
C THR A 307 4.98 35.32 7.52
N GLY A 308 5.44 34.19 8.07
CA GLY A 308 4.72 33.43 9.09
C GLY A 308 3.53 32.61 8.57
N GLU A 309 3.37 32.50 7.25
CA GLU A 309 2.34 31.67 6.63
C GLU A 309 2.63 30.16 6.75
N ILE A 310 3.92 29.81 6.85
CA ILE A 310 4.42 28.48 7.19
C ILE A 310 5.22 28.60 8.48
N GLN A 311 4.99 27.69 9.43
CA GLN A 311 5.66 27.72 10.72
C GLN A 311 6.82 26.73 10.71
N GLU A 312 8.01 27.20 11.08
CA GLU A 312 9.11 26.33 11.45
C GLU A 312 8.94 25.89 12.90
N ILE A 313 9.04 24.59 13.14
CA ILE A 313 8.87 23.99 14.45
C ILE A 313 10.17 23.32 14.89
N THR A 314 10.51 23.49 16.16
CA THR A 314 11.59 22.72 16.77
C THR A 314 11.03 21.34 17.11
N GLN A 315 11.62 20.28 16.55
CA GLN A 315 11.20 18.93 16.90
C GLN A 315 11.48 18.67 18.39
N ARG A 316 10.48 18.20 19.12
CA ARG A 316 10.68 17.29 20.25
C ARG A 316 10.29 15.92 19.70
N LEU A 317 11.26 15.01 19.54
CA LEU A 317 10.93 13.59 19.35
C LEU A 317 10.20 13.07 20.58
#